data_AF-A0A2M7E5Z2-F1
#
_entry.id   AF-A0A2M7E5Z2-F1
#
_cell.length_a   1.000
_cell.length_b   1.000
_cell.length_c   1.000
_cell.angle_alpha   90.00
_cell.angle_beta   90.00
_cell.angle_gamma   90.00
#
_symmetry.space_group_name_H-M   'P 1'
#
loop_
_entity.id
_entity.type
_entity.pdbx_description
1 polymer ?
#
loop_
_entity_poly.entity_id
_entity_poly.type
_entity_poly.pdbx_seq_one_letter_code
_entity_poly.pdbx_strand_id
1 'polypeptide(L)' 'EAFLFPSLAEGFGMPVIEAMNFGKPVFLSKFTSLPEIGGDSAFYFENFDEEYMSAF' A
#
# COMPACT_ATOMS: atom_id res chain seq x y z
N GLU A 1 -4.69 -12.68 5.46
CA GLU A 1 -3.98 -11.60 6.18
C GLU A 1 -3.20 -10.77 5.17
N ALA A 2 -3.25 -9.45 5.27
CA ALA A 2 -2.60 -8.51 4.35
C ALA A 2 -1.95 -7.36 5.16
N PHE A 3 -1.05 -6.62 4.52
CA PHE A 3 -0.39 -5.46 5.11
C PHE A 3 -0.99 -4.17 4.56
N LEU A 4 -1.51 -3.31 5.45
CA LEU A 4 -2.16 -2.04 5.11
C LEU A 4 -1.21 -0.88 5.42
N PHE A 5 -0.82 -0.12 4.39
CA PHE A 5 0.11 1.00 4.52
C PHE A 5 -0.23 2.17 3.58
N PRO A 6 -1.35 2.89 3.80
CA PRO A 6 -1.80 4.01 2.98
C PRO A 6 -1.09 5.33 3.33
N SER A 7 0.24 5.34 3.41
CA SER A 7 0.98 6.57 3.78
C SER A 7 0.83 7.66 2.71
N LEU A 8 0.55 8.90 3.11
CA LEU A 8 0.48 10.05 2.18
C LEU A 8 1.86 10.54 1.73
N ALA A 9 2.89 10.26 2.51
CA ALA A 9 4.25 10.63 2.20
C ALA A 9 5.20 9.54 2.70
N GLU A 10 5.98 9.00 1.78
CA GLU A 10 6.96 7.97 2.06
C GLU A 10 8.20 8.23 1.17
N GLY A 11 9.40 8.00 1.73
CA GLY A 11 10.66 8.07 0.97
C GLY A 11 11.05 6.80 0.20
N PHE A 12 11.32 5.69 0.90
CA PHE A 12 11.88 4.47 0.29
C PHE A 12 10.91 3.27 0.14
N GLY A 13 9.94 3.11 1.04
CA GLY A 13 8.96 2.03 0.99
C GLY A 13 9.41 0.74 1.67
N MET A 14 10.40 0.81 2.58
CA MET A 14 10.96 -0.35 3.28
C MET A 14 9.90 -1.27 3.93
N PRO A 15 8.86 -0.74 4.62
CA PRO A 15 7.83 -1.59 5.19
C PRO A 15 7.06 -2.42 4.16
N VAL A 16 6.86 -1.87 2.95
CA VAL A 16 6.17 -2.53 1.85
C VAL A 16 7.04 -3.65 1.27
N ILE A 17 8.34 -3.37 1.05
CA ILE A 17 9.31 -4.37 0.57
C ILE A 17 9.37 -5.56 1.52
N GLU A 18 9.42 -5.30 2.83
CA GLU A 18 9.44 -6.36 3.84
C GLU A 18 8.17 -7.21 3.79
N ALA A 19 6.99 -6.58 3.74
CA ALA A 19 5.72 -7.29 3.63
C ALA A 19 5.64 -8.16 2.37
N MET A 20 6.04 -7.62 1.22
CA MET A 20 6.08 -8.34 -0.05
C MET A 20 7.09 -9.50 -0.03
N ASN A 21 8.24 -9.34 0.63
CA ASN A 21 9.23 -10.41 0.81
C ASN A 21 8.68 -11.59 1.63
N PHE A 22 7.76 -11.34 2.56
CA PHE A 22 7.01 -12.39 3.27
C PHE A 22 5.80 -12.92 2.50
N GLY A 23 5.62 -12.51 1.24
CA GLY A 23 4.51 -12.93 0.38
C GLY A 23 3.15 -12.40 0.85
N LYS A 24 3.12 -11.31 1.62
CA LYS A 24 1.88 -10.71 2.10
C LYS A 24 1.31 -9.77 1.01
N PRO A 25 0.01 -9.85 0.67
CA PRO A 25 -0.64 -8.82 -0.12
C PRO A 25 -0.52 -7.46 0.56
N VAL A 26 -0.33 -6.39 -0.23
CA VAL A 26 -0.13 -5.03 0.28
C VAL A 26 -1.20 -4.09 -0.26
N PHE A 27 -1.72 -3.23 0.63
CA PHE A 27 -2.69 -2.19 0.33
C PHE A 27 -2.06 -0.83 0.61
N LEU A 28 -1.87 -0.03 -0.42
CA LEU A 28 -1.01 1.16 -0.41
C LEU A 28 -1.76 2.43 -0.85
N SER A 29 -1.14 3.58 -0.64
CA SER A 29 -1.54 4.83 -1.32
C SER A 29 -0.89 4.94 -2.69
N LYS A 30 -1.45 5.78 -3.55
CA LYS A 30 -0.86 6.16 -4.84
C LYS A 30 0.19 7.27 -4.74
N PHE A 31 0.63 7.61 -3.54
CA PHE A 31 1.46 8.79 -3.33
C PHE A 31 2.93 8.44 -3.13
N THR A 32 3.79 9.38 -3.54
CA THR A 32 5.24 9.33 -3.37
C THR A 32 5.84 8.05 -3.95
N SER A 33 6.66 7.32 -3.20
CA SER A 33 7.43 6.15 -3.64
C SER A 33 6.62 4.85 -3.73
N LEU A 34 5.39 4.81 -3.19
CA LEU A 34 4.64 3.57 -3.04
C LEU A 34 4.18 2.92 -4.37
N PRO A 35 3.80 3.68 -5.41
CA PRO A 35 3.55 3.13 -6.74
C PRO A 35 4.76 2.40 -7.33
N GLU A 36 5.96 2.95 -7.17
CA GLU A 36 7.19 2.37 -7.69
C GLU A 36 7.59 1.08 -6.96
N ILE A 37 7.32 1.00 -5.65
CA ILE A 37 7.66 -0.17 -4.84
C ILE A 37 6.62 -1.29 -4.97
N GLY A 38 5.33 -0.95 -4.92
CA GLY A 38 4.25 -1.94 -4.98
C GLY A 38 3.98 -2.48 -6.40
N GLY A 39 4.15 -1.63 -7.42
CA GLY A 39 3.85 -1.95 -8.82
C GLY A 39 2.48 -2.63 -8.99
N ASP A 40 2.39 -3.54 -9.96
CA ASP A 40 1.14 -4.28 -10.24
C ASP A 40 0.79 -5.33 -9.17
N SER A 41 1.64 -5.52 -8.16
CA SER A 41 1.45 -6.50 -7.08
C SER A 41 0.73 -5.93 -5.86
N ALA A 42 0.49 -4.61 -5.84
CA ALA A 42 -0.17 -3.91 -4.76
C ALA A 42 -1.60 -3.49 -5.13
N PHE A 43 -2.49 -3.47 -4.14
CA PHE A 43 -3.73 -2.73 -4.24
C PHE A 43 -3.49 -1.26 -3.86
N TYR A 44 -4.11 -0.34 -4.59
CA TYR A 44 -3.98 1.09 -4.34
C TYR A 44 -5.35 1.72 -4.05
N PHE A 45 -5.48 2.39 -2.92
CA PHE A 45 -6.69 3.15 -2.62
C PHE A 45 -6.80 4.39 -3.51
N GLU A 46 -8.01 4.65 -4.02
CA GLU A 46 -8.33 5.84 -4.79
C GLU A 46 -8.59 7.07 -3.90
N ASN A 47 -9.10 6.85 -2.69
CA ASN A 47 -9.32 7.87 -1.66
C ASN A 47 -9.22 7.23 -0.26
N PHE A 48 -9.26 8.07 0.78
CA PHE A 48 -9.15 7.64 2.18
C PHE A 48 -10.42 7.90 2.99
N ASP A 49 -11.58 7.96 2.32
CA ASP A 49 -12.86 8.02 3.02
C ASP A 49 -13.09 6.69 3.75
N GLU A 50 -13.57 6.77 4.99
CA GLU A 50 -13.72 5.60 5.88
C GLU A 50 -14.65 4.55 5.27
N GLU A 51 -15.81 4.98 4.75
CA GLU A 51 -16.76 4.07 4.13
C GLU A 51 -16.16 3.36 2.91
N TYR A 52 -15.35 4.07 2.11
CA TYR A 52 -14.70 3.48 0.94
C TYR A 52 -13.64 2.45 1.34
N MET A 53 -12.76 2.78 2.28
CA MET A 53 -11.67 1.88 2.68
C MET A 53 -12.19 0.62 3.40
N SER A 54 -13.27 0.75 4.18
CA SER A 54 -13.86 -0.37 4.92
C SER A 54 -14.54 -1.43 4.05
N ALA A 55 -14.72 -1.16 2.75
CA ALA A 55 -15.38 -2.05 1.80
C ALA A 55 -14.46 -3.16 1.22
N PHE A 56 -13.17 -3.15 1.55
CA PHE A 56 -12.15 -4.09 1.08
C PHE A 56 -11.63 -4.98 2.22
#